data_AF-A0A3P9PS39-F1
#
_entry.id   AF-A0A3P9PS39-F1
#
_cell.length_a   1.000
_cell.length_b   1.000
_cell.length_c   1.000
_cell.angle_alpha   90.00
_cell.angle_beta   90.00
_cell.angle_gamma   90.00
#
_symmetry.space_group_name_H-M   'P 1'
#
loop_
_entity.id
_entity.type
_entity.pdbx_description
1 polymer ?
#
loop_
_entity_poly.entity_id
_entity_poly.type
_entity_poly.pdbx_seq_one_letter_code
_entity_poly.pdbx_strand_id
1 'polypeptide(L)'
;MAAAKVALLLLLAAIGCNAAPAPEACQRLAKRLPTKNLHEIFGEWVLVWSVSDFHVGQDLLRNLTSSHVEFKLHADNKTIEYNEKNTFSNSCTSYFINLTAPSDDAEHHTWTIHSIRLEKNGVEVEYNDTGDVEFYESCDDCLLMTYKSSRMKFLLSYRKEGSHRDVEQHKVAHDDNKKLAECLGVPHDKPFIYDGVTGLPL
;
A
#
# COMPACT_ATOMS: atom_id res chain seq x y z
N MET A 1 -70.24 11.11 -3.01
CA MET A 1 -69.21 10.99 -1.96
C MET A 1 -68.17 10.01 -2.45
N ALA A 2 -66.98 10.52 -2.79
CA ALA A 2 -65.92 9.79 -3.46
C ALA A 2 -65.06 9.04 -2.43
N ALA A 3 -64.93 7.73 -2.59
CA ALA A 3 -63.98 6.94 -1.81
C ALA A 3 -62.59 7.08 -2.45
N ALA A 4 -61.72 7.84 -1.79
CA ALA A 4 -60.36 8.06 -2.24
C ALA A 4 -59.54 6.76 -2.16
N LYS A 5 -59.07 6.27 -3.30
CA LYS A 5 -58.02 5.24 -3.38
C LYS A 5 -56.71 5.88 -2.94
N VAL A 6 -56.27 5.59 -1.72
CA VAL A 6 -54.93 5.95 -1.25
C VAL A 6 -53.94 5.01 -1.93
N ALA A 7 -53.23 5.51 -2.94
CA ALA A 7 -52.10 4.81 -3.54
C ALA A 7 -50.85 5.08 -2.70
N LEU A 8 -50.32 4.04 -2.06
CA LEU A 8 -49.10 4.11 -1.27
C LEU A 8 -47.89 4.11 -2.23
N LEU A 9 -47.29 5.28 -2.45
CA LEU A 9 -46.03 5.44 -3.17
C LEU A 9 -44.87 5.03 -2.23
N LEU A 10 -44.31 3.84 -2.44
CA LEU A 10 -43.07 3.41 -1.80
C LEU A 10 -41.89 4.15 -2.44
N LEU A 11 -41.42 5.21 -1.79
CA LEU A 11 -40.15 5.86 -2.10
C LEU A 11 -39.00 4.98 -1.60
N LEU A 12 -38.41 4.19 -2.50
CA LEU A 12 -37.11 3.57 -2.28
C LEU A 12 -36.05 4.69 -2.26
N ALA A 13 -35.75 5.19 -1.07
CA ALA A 13 -34.54 5.96 -0.83
C ALA A 13 -33.36 5.00 -1.01
N ALA A 14 -32.76 4.99 -2.20
CA ALA A 14 -31.45 4.41 -2.41
C ALA A 14 -30.46 5.27 -1.62
N ILE A 15 -30.27 4.93 -0.35
CA ILE A 15 -29.09 5.33 0.41
C ILE A 15 -27.92 4.80 -0.41
N GLY A 16 -27.11 5.70 -0.97
CA GLY A 16 -25.95 5.38 -1.78
C GLY A 16 -24.92 4.61 -0.97
N CYS A 17 -25.13 3.32 -0.79
CA CYS A 17 -24.03 2.38 -0.67
C CYS A 17 -23.34 2.42 -2.03
N ASN A 18 -22.08 2.88 -2.08
CA ASN A 18 -21.23 2.49 -3.19
C ASN A 18 -21.31 0.97 -3.26
N ALA A 19 -21.89 0.44 -4.34
CA ALA A 19 -21.90 -0.99 -4.56
C ALA A 19 -20.44 -1.43 -4.61
N ALA A 20 -20.10 -2.49 -3.87
CA ALA A 20 -18.77 -3.07 -3.93
C ALA A 20 -18.39 -3.30 -5.40
N PRO A 21 -17.11 -3.10 -5.79
CA PRO A 21 -16.71 -3.27 -7.17
C PRO A 21 -17.10 -4.65 -7.70
N ALA A 22 -17.51 -4.72 -8.96
CA ALA A 22 -17.83 -5.99 -9.59
C ALA A 22 -16.62 -6.95 -9.53
N PRO A 23 -16.82 -8.27 -9.35
CA PRO A 23 -15.73 -9.24 -9.24
C PRO A 23 -14.70 -9.14 -10.37
N GLU A 24 -15.15 -8.90 -11.59
CA GLU A 24 -14.30 -8.75 -12.78
C GLU A 24 -13.44 -7.47 -12.72
N ALA A 25 -13.96 -6.40 -12.11
CA ALA A 25 -13.19 -5.18 -11.88
C ALA A 25 -12.09 -5.41 -10.84
N CYS A 26 -12.38 -6.16 -9.78
CA CYS A 26 -11.38 -6.54 -8.78
C CYS A 26 -10.31 -7.47 -9.33
N GLN A 27 -10.66 -8.43 -10.19
CA GLN A 27 -9.68 -9.29 -10.85
C GLN A 27 -8.67 -8.50 -11.69
N ARG A 28 -9.11 -7.39 -12.31
CA ARG A 28 -8.21 -6.51 -13.06
C ARG A 28 -7.36 -5.63 -12.14
N LEU A 29 -7.97 -5.01 -11.12
CA LEU A 29 -7.28 -4.07 -10.24
C LEU A 29 -6.29 -4.76 -9.29
N ALA A 30 -6.66 -5.91 -8.74
CA ALA A 30 -5.84 -6.70 -7.81
C ALA A 30 -4.96 -7.74 -8.52
N LYS A 31 -4.59 -7.47 -9.77
CA LYS A 31 -3.72 -8.37 -10.52
C LYS A 31 -2.31 -8.32 -9.94
N ARG A 32 -1.82 -9.47 -9.48
CA ARG A 32 -0.50 -9.59 -8.87
C ARG A 32 0.60 -9.47 -9.92
N LEU A 33 1.74 -8.89 -9.53
CA LEU A 33 2.92 -8.82 -10.37
C LEU A 33 3.50 -10.23 -10.58
N PRO A 34 3.65 -10.69 -11.84
CA PRO A 34 4.29 -11.97 -12.10
C PRO A 34 5.76 -11.95 -11.70
N THR A 35 6.28 -13.06 -11.18
CA THR A 35 7.68 -13.12 -10.69
C THR A 35 8.72 -12.87 -11.79
N LYS A 36 8.43 -13.23 -13.03
CA LYS A 36 9.28 -12.88 -14.20
C LYS A 36 9.46 -11.36 -14.41
N ASN A 37 8.51 -10.57 -13.91
CA ASN A 37 8.48 -9.11 -14.02
C ASN A 37 8.93 -8.42 -12.73
N LEU A 38 9.44 -9.17 -11.75
CA LEU A 38 9.88 -8.62 -10.46
C LEU A 38 10.94 -7.52 -10.60
N HIS A 39 11.74 -7.55 -11.67
CA HIS A 39 12.73 -6.51 -11.94
C HIS A 39 12.15 -5.09 -12.03
N GLU A 40 10.84 -4.95 -12.28
CA GLU A 40 10.13 -3.68 -12.33
C GLU A 40 10.09 -2.96 -10.97
N ILE A 41 10.22 -3.68 -9.84
CA ILE A 41 10.16 -3.06 -8.50
C ILE A 41 11.50 -2.44 -8.07
N PHE A 42 12.61 -2.77 -8.74
CA PHE A 42 13.93 -2.36 -8.27
C PHE A 42 14.19 -0.87 -8.48
N GLY A 43 14.82 -0.25 -7.48
CA GLY A 43 15.12 1.18 -7.44
C GLY A 43 14.51 1.88 -6.22
N GLU A 44 14.50 3.21 -6.30
CA GLU A 44 14.07 4.11 -5.22
C GLU A 44 12.65 4.62 -5.46
N TRP A 45 11.83 4.61 -4.41
CA TRP A 45 10.42 4.98 -4.46
C TRP A 45 10.02 5.82 -3.24
N VAL A 46 9.02 6.70 -3.44
CA VAL A 46 8.44 7.56 -2.40
C VAL A 46 6.98 7.19 -2.22
N LEU A 47 6.56 6.95 -0.98
CA LEU A 47 5.17 6.63 -0.67
C LEU A 47 4.31 7.86 -0.94
N VAL A 48 3.31 7.73 -1.81
CA VAL A 48 2.38 8.83 -2.13
C VAL A 48 1.00 8.63 -1.52
N TRP A 49 0.62 7.37 -1.28
CA TRP A 49 -0.69 7.04 -0.71
C TRP A 49 -0.63 5.71 0.04
N SER A 50 -1.27 5.61 1.19
CA SER A 50 -1.37 4.35 1.94
C SER A 50 -2.59 4.28 2.85
N VAL A 51 -3.08 3.07 3.11
CA VAL A 51 -4.15 2.77 4.06
C VAL A 51 -3.81 1.52 4.88
N SER A 52 -4.44 1.39 6.05
CA SER A 52 -4.24 0.26 6.97
C SER A 52 -5.55 -0.26 7.56
N ASP A 53 -5.63 -1.57 7.74
CA ASP A 53 -6.81 -2.26 8.28
C ASP A 53 -7.00 -2.17 9.80
N PHE A 54 -5.93 -1.88 10.53
CA PHE A 54 -5.95 -1.84 11.99
C PHE A 54 -5.47 -0.52 12.57
N HIS A 55 -5.95 -0.19 13.78
CA HIS A 55 -5.69 1.09 14.44
C HIS A 55 -4.19 1.37 14.63
N VAL A 56 -3.39 0.34 14.91
CA VAL A 56 -1.93 0.45 15.04
C VAL A 56 -1.31 1.00 13.75
N GLY A 57 -1.68 0.45 12.59
CA GLY A 57 -1.16 0.93 11.31
C GLY A 57 -1.77 2.28 10.90
N GLN A 58 -3.04 2.54 11.24
CA GLN A 58 -3.65 3.86 11.02
C GLN A 58 -2.96 4.97 11.82
N ASP A 59 -2.58 4.70 13.08
CA ASP A 59 -1.85 5.65 13.92
C ASP A 59 -0.42 5.87 13.42
N LEU A 60 0.23 4.84 12.86
CA LEU A 60 1.52 5.00 12.18
C LEU A 60 1.40 5.94 10.97
N LEU A 61 0.43 5.68 10.07
CA LEU A 61 0.19 6.50 8.89
C LEU A 61 -0.18 7.95 9.23
N ARG A 62 -0.92 8.17 10.32
CA ARG A 62 -1.31 9.52 10.77
C ARG A 62 -0.12 10.38 11.16
N ASN A 63 0.94 9.77 11.69
CA ASN A 63 2.13 10.49 12.15
C ASN A 63 3.26 10.51 11.11
N LEU A 64 3.10 9.75 10.01
CA LEU A 64 4.06 9.68 8.92
C LEU A 64 4.01 10.97 8.11
N THR A 65 5.17 11.53 7.81
CA THR A 65 5.31 12.72 6.95
C THR A 65 5.90 12.35 5.60
N SER A 66 6.84 11.40 5.57
CA SER A 66 7.40 10.84 4.34
C SER A 66 7.90 9.42 4.56
N SER A 67 7.86 8.60 3.52
CA SER A 67 8.43 7.26 3.48
C SER A 67 9.14 7.07 2.16
N HIS A 68 10.42 6.72 2.23
CA HIS A 68 11.25 6.40 1.07
C HIS A 68 11.69 4.96 1.17
N VAL A 69 11.64 4.25 0.06
CA VAL A 69 12.00 2.84 0.00
C VAL A 69 12.96 2.58 -1.15
N GLU A 70 13.83 1.60 -0.95
CA GLU A 70 14.73 1.10 -1.99
C GLU A 70 14.64 -0.42 -2.04
N PHE A 71 14.41 -0.95 -3.24
CA PHE A 71 14.46 -2.38 -3.52
C PHE A 71 15.68 -2.71 -4.37
N LYS A 72 16.50 -3.64 -3.90
CA LYS A 72 17.69 -4.14 -4.60
C LYS A 72 17.70 -5.65 -4.63
N LEU A 73 18.07 -6.23 -5.77
CA LEU A 73 18.36 -7.66 -5.82
C LEU A 73 19.73 -7.93 -5.18
N HIS A 74 19.76 -8.83 -4.21
CA HIS A 74 21.00 -9.27 -3.59
C HIS A 74 21.82 -10.13 -4.58
N ALA A 75 23.12 -10.27 -4.33
CA ALA A 75 24.04 -10.99 -5.22
C ALA A 75 23.70 -12.49 -5.40
N ASP A 76 22.88 -13.06 -4.53
CA ASP A 76 22.39 -14.44 -4.63
C ASP A 76 21.24 -14.62 -5.65
N ASN A 77 20.74 -13.53 -6.24
CA ASN A 77 19.61 -13.46 -7.17
C ASN A 77 18.29 -14.04 -6.62
N LYS A 78 18.16 -14.20 -5.30
CA LYS A 78 17.00 -14.81 -4.63
C LYS A 78 16.43 -13.95 -3.53
N THR A 79 17.27 -13.11 -2.92
CA THR A 79 16.90 -12.22 -1.84
C THR A 79 16.73 -10.81 -2.39
N ILE A 80 15.63 -10.14 -2.06
CA ILE A 80 15.48 -8.71 -2.31
C ILE A 80 15.78 -7.99 -1.01
N GLU A 81 16.74 -7.08 -1.04
CA GLU A 81 16.97 -6.11 0.02
C GLU A 81 15.92 -5.00 -0.12
N TYR A 82 15.15 -4.81 0.93
CA TYR A 82 14.12 -3.79 1.08
C TYR A 82 14.52 -2.85 2.22
N ASN A 83 14.96 -1.65 1.88
CA ASN A 83 15.31 -0.62 2.85
C ASN A 83 14.24 0.45 2.85
N GLU A 84 13.69 0.78 4.01
CA GLU A 84 12.65 1.80 4.18
C GLU A 84 13.11 2.85 5.19
N LYS A 85 12.97 4.13 4.86
CA LYS A 85 13.23 5.25 5.76
C LYS A 85 11.97 6.10 5.89
N ASN A 86 11.42 6.07 7.10
CA ASN A 86 10.19 6.76 7.48
C ASN A 86 10.52 7.98 8.34
N THR A 87 10.04 9.14 7.91
CA THR A 87 10.03 10.35 8.70
C THR A 87 8.67 10.49 9.36
N PHE A 88 8.67 10.63 10.67
CA PHE A 88 7.50 10.96 11.47
C PHE A 88 7.69 12.37 12.05
N SER A 89 6.62 12.99 12.53
CA SER A 89 6.65 14.37 13.06
C SER A 89 7.71 14.66 14.13
N ASN A 90 8.25 13.64 14.80
CA ASN A 90 9.24 13.77 15.88
C ASN A 90 10.42 12.80 15.80
N SER A 91 10.51 11.94 14.77
CA SER A 91 11.54 10.92 14.69
C SER A 91 11.73 10.41 13.28
N CYS A 92 12.88 9.80 13.02
CA CYS A 92 13.16 9.05 11.80
C CYS A 92 13.31 7.58 12.19
N THR A 93 12.74 6.68 11.40
CA THR A 93 12.91 5.22 11.57
C THR A 93 13.36 4.62 10.26
N SER A 94 14.43 3.84 10.30
CA SER A 94 14.93 3.07 9.17
C SER A 94 14.68 1.58 9.42
N TYR A 95 14.21 0.88 8.41
CA TYR A 95 14.01 -0.56 8.39
C TYR A 95 14.91 -1.15 7.31
N PHE A 96 15.63 -2.22 7.66
CA PHE A 96 16.44 -2.99 6.73
C PHE A 96 15.90 -4.41 6.72
N ILE A 97 15.37 -4.83 5.59
CA ILE A 97 14.51 -6.00 5.46
C ILE A 97 15.03 -6.87 4.31
N ASN A 98 15.03 -8.18 4.52
CA ASN A 98 15.28 -9.15 3.46
C ASN A 98 13.96 -9.84 3.11
N LEU A 99 13.61 -9.78 1.82
CA LEU A 99 12.46 -10.47 1.25
C LEU A 99 12.94 -11.72 0.51
N THR A 100 12.28 -12.85 0.77
CA THR A 100 12.53 -14.12 0.10
C THR A 100 11.23 -14.66 -0.48
N ALA A 101 11.30 -15.22 -1.69
CA ALA A 101 10.18 -15.95 -2.27
C ALA A 101 10.22 -17.44 -1.86
N PRO A 102 9.07 -18.11 -1.83
CA PRO A 102 9.01 -19.57 -1.89
C PRO A 102 9.85 -20.12 -3.04
N SER A 103 10.37 -21.34 -2.87
CA SER A 103 11.24 -21.99 -3.86
C SER A 103 10.46 -22.71 -4.98
N ASP A 104 9.17 -22.43 -5.15
CA ASP A 104 8.35 -23.07 -6.17
C ASP A 104 8.35 -22.27 -7.48
N ASP A 105 7.74 -22.84 -8.53
CA ASP A 105 7.68 -22.23 -9.86
C ASP A 105 6.36 -21.47 -10.10
N ALA A 106 5.70 -20.97 -9.04
CA ALA A 106 4.45 -20.25 -9.20
C ALA A 106 4.64 -18.97 -10.03
N GLU A 107 3.62 -18.62 -10.82
CA GLU A 107 3.64 -17.37 -11.60
C GLU A 107 3.66 -16.14 -10.70
N HIS A 108 3.01 -16.23 -9.54
CA HIS A 108 2.85 -15.14 -8.56
C HIS A 108 3.29 -15.63 -7.19
N HIS A 109 4.25 -14.92 -6.59
CA HIS A 109 4.79 -15.26 -5.27
C HIS A 109 4.40 -14.21 -4.21
N THR A 110 4.09 -14.69 -3.01
CA THR A 110 4.07 -13.89 -1.78
C THR A 110 5.46 -13.94 -1.18
N TRP A 111 6.05 -12.77 -0.95
CA TRP A 111 7.40 -12.62 -0.41
C TRP A 111 7.34 -12.58 1.10
N THR A 112 8.24 -13.28 1.77
CA THR A 112 8.26 -13.36 3.23
C THR A 112 9.36 -12.49 3.81
N ILE A 113 9.01 -11.79 4.88
CA ILE A 113 9.92 -11.08 5.77
C ILE A 113 10.18 -11.97 6.98
N HIS A 114 11.42 -12.44 7.13
CA HIS A 114 11.82 -13.29 8.24
C HIS A 114 12.39 -12.52 9.43
N SER A 115 13.03 -11.38 9.17
CA SER A 115 13.59 -10.51 10.19
C SER A 115 13.67 -9.08 9.69
N ILE A 116 13.69 -8.14 10.63
CA ILE A 116 13.76 -6.71 10.36
C ILE A 116 14.80 -6.12 11.29
N ARG A 117 15.82 -5.46 10.74
CA ARG A 117 16.67 -4.57 11.55
C ARG A 117 16.04 -3.19 11.56
N LEU A 118 15.79 -2.64 12.75
CA LEU A 118 15.18 -1.34 12.92
C LEU A 118 16.15 -0.37 13.59
N GLU A 119 16.29 0.81 13.03
CA GLU A 119 17.00 1.93 13.63
C GLU A 119 16.05 3.09 13.85
N LYS A 120 15.96 3.59 15.09
CA LYS A 120 15.21 4.80 15.43
C LYS A 120 16.18 5.92 15.75
N ASN A 121 16.12 7.00 14.97
CA ASN A 121 17.06 8.12 15.04
C ASN A 121 18.53 7.66 14.97
N GLY A 122 18.83 6.65 14.15
CA GLY A 122 20.16 6.07 13.98
C GLY A 122 20.62 5.14 15.11
N VAL A 123 19.75 4.81 16.06
CA VAL A 123 20.04 3.84 17.13
C VAL A 123 19.26 2.57 16.86
N GLU A 124 19.95 1.43 16.83
CA GLU A 124 19.32 0.12 16.68
C GLU A 124 18.37 -0.17 17.85
N VAL A 125 17.16 -0.62 17.53
CA VAL A 125 16.13 -0.98 18.52
C VAL A 125 15.66 -2.39 18.21
N GLU A 126 15.50 -3.19 19.25
CA GLU A 126 14.94 -4.53 19.10
C GLU A 126 13.52 -4.44 18.52
N TYR A 127 13.33 -5.07 17.37
CA TYR A 127 12.06 -5.11 16.68
C TYR A 127 11.91 -6.47 15.99
N ASN A 128 11.01 -7.28 16.52
CA ASN A 128 10.70 -8.59 15.98
C ASN A 128 9.31 -8.52 15.34
N ASP A 129 9.26 -8.42 14.02
CA ASP A 129 8.04 -8.62 13.24
C ASP A 129 8.38 -9.49 12.03
N THR A 130 7.39 -10.23 11.58
CA THR A 130 7.42 -10.99 10.33
C THR A 130 6.22 -10.61 9.52
N GLY A 131 6.29 -10.80 8.21
CA GLY A 131 5.16 -10.47 7.38
C GLY A 131 5.29 -10.96 5.96
N ASP A 132 4.19 -10.78 5.25
CA ASP A 132 4.02 -11.17 3.87
C ASP A 132 3.89 -9.91 3.02
N VAL A 133 4.54 -9.96 1.86
CA VAL A 133 4.54 -8.89 0.87
C VAL A 133 3.99 -9.43 -0.45
N GLU A 134 3.05 -8.69 -1.03
CA GLU A 134 2.52 -8.98 -2.35
C GLU A 134 2.65 -7.73 -3.22
N PHE A 135 3.20 -7.89 -4.42
CA PHE A 135 3.31 -6.82 -5.42
C PHE A 135 2.18 -6.97 -6.45
N TYR A 136 1.71 -5.84 -6.96
CA TYR A 136 0.63 -5.76 -7.95
C TYR A 136 1.14 -5.10 -9.22
N GLU A 137 0.57 -5.48 -10.36
CA GLU A 137 0.84 -4.78 -11.62
C GLU A 137 0.40 -3.31 -11.48
N SER A 138 1.24 -2.40 -11.98
CA SER A 138 0.96 -0.96 -11.94
C SER A 138 1.59 -0.27 -13.16
N CYS A 139 1.83 1.04 -13.09
CA CYS A 139 2.40 1.82 -14.18
C CYS A 139 3.93 1.92 -14.07
N ASP A 140 4.61 2.34 -15.15
CA ASP A 140 6.08 2.40 -15.23
C ASP A 140 6.77 3.20 -14.12
N ASP A 141 6.09 4.19 -13.54
CA ASP A 141 6.59 5.04 -12.46
C ASP A 141 5.82 4.87 -11.15
N CYS A 142 4.97 3.85 -11.04
CA CYS A 142 4.32 3.48 -9.79
C CYS A 142 4.69 2.09 -9.30
N LEU A 143 4.59 1.91 -7.99
CA LEU A 143 4.77 0.65 -7.31
C LEU A 143 3.60 0.47 -6.35
N LEU A 144 3.00 -0.72 -6.39
CA LEU A 144 1.84 -1.07 -5.59
C LEU A 144 2.12 -2.37 -4.86
N MET A 145 1.99 -2.34 -3.54
CA MET A 145 2.24 -3.51 -2.71
C MET A 145 1.33 -3.56 -1.49
N THR A 146 1.12 -4.76 -0.96
CA THR A 146 0.62 -4.94 0.39
C THR A 146 1.72 -5.48 1.27
N TYR A 147 1.80 -4.98 2.50
CA TYR A 147 2.53 -5.60 3.60
C TYR A 147 1.51 -6.08 4.63
N LYS A 148 1.63 -7.32 5.10
CA LYS A 148 0.76 -7.89 6.11
C LYS A 148 1.58 -8.57 7.18
N SER A 149 1.43 -8.15 8.43
CA SER A 149 1.92 -8.89 9.59
C SER A 149 0.77 -9.42 10.44
N SER A 150 1.12 -10.02 11.59
CA SER A 150 0.12 -10.42 12.59
C SER A 150 -0.63 -9.24 13.20
N ARG A 151 -0.13 -8.01 13.05
CA ARG A 151 -0.63 -6.81 13.73
C ARG A 151 -1.46 -5.88 12.84
N MET A 152 -1.18 -5.90 11.54
CA MET A 152 -1.68 -4.90 10.59
C MET A 152 -1.43 -5.34 9.15
N LYS A 153 -2.28 -4.87 8.24
CA LYS A 153 -2.11 -4.93 6.79
C LYS A 153 -2.13 -3.52 6.23
N PHE A 154 -1.16 -3.20 5.39
CA PHE A 154 -1.11 -1.98 4.60
C PHE A 154 -1.37 -2.27 3.13
N LEU A 155 -2.00 -1.33 2.44
CA LEU A 155 -1.90 -1.16 1.00
C LEU A 155 -1.09 0.10 0.74
N LEU A 156 0.03 -0.04 0.03
CA LEU A 156 1.04 0.99 -0.15
C LEU A 156 1.18 1.30 -1.64
N SER A 157 1.04 2.57 -1.99
CA SER A 157 1.21 3.08 -3.35
C SER A 157 2.33 4.10 -3.37
N TYR A 158 3.36 3.79 -4.16
CA TYR A 158 4.55 4.61 -4.30
C TYR A 158 4.67 5.18 -5.71
N ARG A 159 5.47 6.23 -5.82
CA ARG A 159 5.98 6.77 -7.08
C ARG A 159 7.49 6.67 -7.12
N LYS A 160 8.05 6.46 -8.30
CA LYS A 160 9.49 6.42 -8.48
C LYS A 160 10.11 7.74 -8.02
N GLU A 161 11.28 7.69 -7.41
CA GLU A 161 12.01 8.89 -6.97
C GLU A 161 12.10 9.91 -8.12
N GLY A 162 11.84 11.18 -7.82
CA GLY A 162 11.68 12.26 -8.80
C GLY A 162 10.29 12.42 -9.43
N SER A 163 9.44 11.39 -9.46
CA SER A 163 8.10 11.43 -10.08
C SER A 163 6.96 11.69 -9.08
N HIS A 164 7.27 11.78 -7.79
CA HIS A 164 6.32 11.91 -6.67
C HIS A 164 5.84 13.35 -6.38
N ARG A 165 6.36 14.35 -7.10
CA ARG A 165 6.14 15.78 -6.79
C ARG A 165 4.85 16.34 -7.38
N ASP A 166 4.25 15.68 -8.36
CA ASP A 166 2.99 16.11 -8.96
C ASP A 166 1.79 15.52 -8.21
N VAL A 167 1.53 16.09 -7.02
CA VAL A 167 0.48 15.63 -6.09
C VAL A 167 -0.92 15.69 -6.72
N GLU A 168 -1.17 16.67 -7.60
CA GLU A 168 -2.47 16.81 -8.28
C GLU A 168 -2.68 15.68 -9.30
N GLN A 169 -1.64 15.32 -10.06
CA GLN A 169 -1.71 14.18 -10.97
C GLN A 169 -1.97 12.86 -10.22
N HIS A 170 -1.43 12.73 -8.99
CA HIS A 170 -1.62 11.52 -8.18
C HIS A 170 -3.04 11.34 -7.62
N LYS A 171 -3.86 12.40 -7.57
CA LYS A 171 -5.25 12.30 -7.09
C LYS A 171 -6.10 11.32 -7.88
N VAL A 172 -5.91 11.22 -9.19
CA VAL A 172 -6.63 10.25 -10.03
C VAL A 172 -6.26 8.82 -9.61
N ALA A 173 -4.97 8.56 -9.37
CA ALA A 173 -4.50 7.27 -8.89
C ALA A 173 -5.05 6.94 -7.48
N HIS A 174 -5.35 7.95 -6.64
CA HIS A 174 -5.96 7.70 -5.33
C HIS A 174 -7.35 7.07 -5.43
N ASP A 175 -8.14 7.40 -6.44
CA ASP A 175 -9.47 6.80 -6.60
C ASP A 175 -9.38 5.34 -7.07
N ASP A 176 -8.41 5.00 -7.90
CA ASP A 176 -8.14 3.60 -8.26
C ASP A 176 -7.56 2.81 -7.08
N ASN A 177 -6.70 3.44 -6.27
CA ASN A 177 -6.19 2.85 -5.02
C ASN A 177 -7.31 2.56 -4.01
N LYS A 178 -8.33 3.42 -3.91
CA LYS A 178 -9.52 3.16 -3.05
C LYS A 178 -10.29 1.93 -3.54
N LYS A 179 -10.56 1.82 -4.85
CA LYS A 179 -11.24 0.65 -5.42
C LYS A 179 -10.43 -0.63 -5.19
N LEU A 180 -9.11 -0.55 -5.32
CA LEU A 180 -8.24 -1.67 -4.99
C LEU A 180 -8.32 -2.04 -3.51
N ALA A 181 -8.31 -1.05 -2.60
CA ALA A 181 -8.48 -1.27 -1.18
C ALA A 181 -9.82 -1.99 -0.88
N GLU A 182 -10.92 -1.58 -1.51
CA GLU A 182 -12.22 -2.27 -1.44
C GLU A 182 -12.10 -3.73 -1.90
N CYS A 183 -11.47 -3.98 -3.05
CA CYS A 183 -11.24 -5.33 -3.57
C CYS A 183 -10.39 -6.22 -2.65
N LEU A 184 -9.43 -5.62 -1.95
CA LEU A 184 -8.53 -6.31 -1.01
C LEU A 184 -9.07 -6.36 0.43
N GLY A 185 -10.26 -5.82 0.68
CA GLY A 185 -10.89 -5.74 2.00
C GLY A 185 -10.15 -4.84 2.99
N VAL A 186 -9.42 -3.83 2.52
CA VAL A 186 -8.69 -2.88 3.35
C VAL A 186 -9.51 -1.59 3.51
N PRO A 187 -9.88 -1.18 4.74
CA PRO A 187 -10.48 0.12 5.01
C PRO A 187 -9.64 1.27 4.43
N HIS A 188 -10.31 2.26 3.83
CA HIS A 188 -9.63 3.37 3.12
C HIS A 188 -10.16 4.76 3.51
N ASP A 189 -10.81 4.87 4.67
CA ASP A 189 -11.37 6.12 5.20
C ASP A 189 -10.31 7.07 5.77
N LYS A 190 -9.14 6.55 6.13
CA LYS A 190 -8.02 7.31 6.71
C LYS A 190 -6.72 7.11 5.93
N PRO A 191 -6.65 7.60 4.68
CA PRO A 191 -5.44 7.47 3.89
C PRO A 191 -4.34 8.41 4.40
N PHE A 192 -3.10 7.92 4.38
CA PHE A 192 -1.93 8.78 4.23
C PHE A 192 -1.91 9.33 2.79
N ILE A 193 -1.61 10.62 2.65
CA ILE A 193 -1.44 11.30 1.36
C ILE A 193 -0.18 12.15 1.47
N TYR A 194 0.75 11.93 0.56
CA TYR A 194 2.00 12.69 0.50
C TYR A 194 1.76 14.14 0.06
N ASP A 195 2.53 15.07 0.65
CA ASP A 195 2.37 16.51 0.43
C ASP A 195 3.16 17.06 -0.78
N GLY A 196 3.98 16.23 -1.42
CA GLY A 196 4.81 16.61 -2.57
C GLY A 196 6.11 17.33 -2.23
N VAL A 197 6.36 17.65 -0.96
CA VAL A 197 7.43 18.56 -0.52
C VAL A 197 8.33 17.93 0.54
N THR A 198 7.78 17.15 1.45
CA THR A 198 8.54 16.60 2.58
C THR A 198 9.50 15.50 2.09
N GLY A 199 10.79 15.84 1.97
CA GLY A 199 11.83 14.88 1.61
C GLY A 199 12.43 14.15 2.81
N LEU A 200 13.44 13.32 2.57
CA LEU A 200 14.30 12.81 3.63
C LEU A 200 15.03 13.98 4.30
N PRO A 201 15.09 14.03 5.64
CA PRO A 201 16.08 14.87 6.30
C PRO A 201 17.48 14.38 5.87
N LEU A 202 18.25 15.32 5.31
CA LEU A 202 19.68 15.16 4.99
C LEU A 202 20.47 14.76 6.22
#